data_AF-A0A851T4K2-F1
#
_entry.id   AF-A0A851T4K2-F1
#
_cell.length_a   1.000
_cell.length_b   1.000
_cell.length_c   1.000
_cell.angle_alpha   90.00
_cell.angle_beta   90.00
_cell.angle_gamma   90.00
#
_symmetry.space_group_name_H-M   'P 1'
#
loop_
_entity.id
_entity.type
_entity.pdbx_description
1 polymer ?
#
loop_
_entity_poly.entity_id
_entity_poly.type
_entity_poly.pdbx_seq_one_letter_code
_entity_poly.pdbx_strand_id
1 'polypeptide(L)'
;WEHYIGCDGSPDPTVLQEINTFMSLWREDPNEDIQFVMEKEKEVLNLIEKLQFLLLDTPPNEITEKERVQYQGTILDLQNLLHQKYNGATERLLKTDNSMSEDNDSGNMQVVIKDKNITLCIWANLKKNVRFKNHVFPEIKHGFDLPKSLAVSSIAVRIFHTHYDHVSPLWLQCQCAPKLKGSDYREPTVELKEEVEAAAEEEQKAEGEPSAPIEDEVHSKGLKSATSFKENTDINEKTDEATEKKSGIFEVPSQVQIPEVLEETSEEEEEVTDENLVDLRQFVPVGGVYYMDALQLPPPAREVNSWRMVEVLEGGLEAYPYPPESEETEYAAHPPIEITLKLPDEVLYFEDPVVARWDPTGQQWRTDGISNTAYEKEERKVHFEMYAFYTIALLQDAHLHLPYQAWELRPTGTDELLLIVTTAFAEVQIQVKEHQCMLASVVVEEEKVLSPLTGKWMSPVHLTVVLKKAGINIFPGEYSHKYVCVNKKAPLTEVKAYQQMALVASAFAFSWSKWNLESGEEQIVLKVSEHLKAEPVEDKDWSLYMFNGQRAQRLKITEASEAFSAELEDHSEFHSTLYHMLKDFASNEAIDKVKTAGFLFIDTVYQLLLATRVLTYS
;
A
#
# COMPACT_ATOMS: atom_id res chain seq x y z
N TRP A 1 -18.74 -11.34 1.86
CA TRP A 1 -20.21 -11.26 1.96
C TRP A 1 -20.81 -10.37 0.87
N GLU A 2 -20.35 -9.12 0.72
CA GLU A 2 -20.92 -8.17 -0.27
C GLU A 2 -20.92 -8.69 -1.71
N HIS A 3 -19.85 -9.33 -2.19
CA HIS A 3 -19.80 -9.95 -3.51
C HIS A 3 -20.95 -10.97 -3.75
N TYR A 4 -21.27 -11.77 -2.73
CA TYR A 4 -22.38 -12.74 -2.76
C TYR A 4 -23.76 -12.05 -2.76
N ILE A 5 -23.89 -10.86 -2.17
CA ILE A 5 -25.10 -10.04 -2.27
C ILE A 5 -25.20 -9.38 -3.65
N GLY A 6 -24.08 -8.93 -4.22
CA GLY A 6 -24.03 -8.21 -5.48
C GLY A 6 -24.66 -8.96 -6.65
N CYS A 7 -24.34 -10.26 -6.78
CA CYS A 7 -24.85 -11.13 -7.86
C CYS A 7 -24.74 -10.50 -9.27
N ASP A 8 -23.72 -9.68 -9.51
CA ASP A 8 -23.55 -8.83 -10.69
C ASP A 8 -23.05 -9.58 -11.93
N GLY A 9 -22.61 -10.83 -11.76
CA GLY A 9 -21.97 -11.63 -12.81
C GLY A 9 -20.49 -11.29 -13.03
N SER A 10 -19.88 -10.46 -12.17
CA SER A 10 -18.42 -10.33 -12.13
C SER A 10 -17.80 -11.64 -11.61
N PRO A 11 -16.63 -12.07 -12.15
CA PRO A 11 -15.93 -13.24 -11.63
C PRO A 11 -15.44 -12.98 -10.20
N ASP A 12 -15.33 -14.02 -9.38
CA ASP A 12 -14.56 -13.91 -8.14
C ASP A 12 -13.06 -13.89 -8.49
N PRO A 13 -12.31 -12.80 -8.22
CA PRO A 13 -10.91 -12.70 -8.61
C PRO A 13 -9.99 -13.61 -7.78
N THR A 14 -10.48 -14.17 -6.65
CA THR A 14 -9.74 -15.21 -5.90
C THR A 14 -9.79 -16.57 -6.61
N VAL A 15 -10.85 -16.82 -7.40
CA VAL A 15 -11.06 -18.06 -8.13
C VAL A 15 -10.33 -18.01 -9.48
N LEU A 16 -9.10 -18.54 -9.49
CA LEU A 16 -8.20 -18.53 -10.65
C LEU A 16 -8.84 -19.02 -11.97
N GLN A 17 -9.79 -19.97 -11.90
CA GLN A 17 -10.51 -20.46 -13.08
C GLN A 17 -11.47 -19.41 -13.67
N GLU A 18 -12.16 -18.64 -12.83
CA GLU A 18 -13.12 -17.62 -13.28
C GLU A 18 -12.39 -16.42 -13.89
N ILE A 19 -11.36 -15.92 -13.21
CA ILE A 19 -10.60 -14.76 -13.70
C ILE A 19 -9.82 -15.09 -14.98
N ASN A 20 -9.25 -16.30 -15.12
CA ASN A 20 -8.63 -16.74 -16.37
C ASN A 20 -9.65 -16.91 -17.51
N THR A 21 -10.88 -17.33 -17.20
CA THR A 21 -11.96 -17.41 -18.20
C THR A 21 -12.36 -16.01 -18.66
N PHE A 22 -12.56 -15.07 -17.73
CA PHE A 22 -12.84 -13.66 -18.02
C PHE A 22 -11.74 -13.00 -18.87
N MET A 23 -10.48 -13.15 -18.48
CA MET A 23 -9.34 -12.60 -19.22
C MET A 23 -9.20 -13.21 -20.62
N SER A 24 -9.47 -14.51 -20.78
CA SER A 24 -9.42 -15.17 -22.09
C SER A 24 -10.55 -14.68 -23.01
N LEU A 25 -11.79 -14.64 -22.51
CA LEU A 25 -12.95 -14.16 -23.27
C LEU A 25 -12.78 -12.70 -23.70
N TRP A 26 -12.31 -11.83 -22.81
CA TRP A 26 -12.09 -10.42 -23.15
C TRP A 26 -10.90 -10.24 -24.09
N ARG A 27 -9.82 -11.03 -23.96
CA ARG A 27 -8.70 -11.04 -24.91
C ARG A 27 -9.17 -11.39 -26.33
N GLU A 28 -10.03 -12.41 -26.47
CA GLU A 28 -10.61 -12.83 -27.75
C GLU A 28 -11.69 -11.88 -28.31
N ASP A 29 -12.26 -10.98 -27.51
CA ASP A 29 -13.30 -10.04 -27.95
C ASP A 29 -12.74 -9.01 -28.98
N PRO A 30 -13.25 -8.99 -30.23
CA PRO A 30 -12.78 -8.08 -31.27
C PRO A 30 -13.33 -6.65 -31.14
N ASN A 31 -14.17 -6.35 -30.14
CA ASN A 31 -14.72 -5.02 -29.96
C ASN A 31 -13.74 -4.05 -29.28
N GLU A 32 -12.82 -3.50 -30.07
CA GLU A 32 -11.86 -2.48 -29.61
C GLU A 32 -12.47 -1.06 -29.58
N ASP A 33 -13.77 -0.93 -29.29
CA ASP A 33 -14.37 0.41 -29.16
C ASP A 33 -13.95 1.07 -27.84
N ILE A 34 -13.47 2.31 -27.90
CA ILE A 34 -12.93 2.99 -26.72
C ILE A 34 -13.97 3.14 -25.59
N GLN A 35 -15.26 3.30 -25.90
CA GLN A 35 -16.31 3.36 -24.87
C GLN A 35 -16.52 1.99 -24.22
N PHE A 36 -16.48 0.91 -25.00
CA PHE A 36 -16.59 -0.46 -24.48
C PHE A 36 -15.36 -0.86 -23.64
N VAL A 37 -14.15 -0.43 -24.03
CA VAL A 37 -12.93 -0.61 -23.22
C VAL A 37 -13.03 0.17 -21.91
N MET A 38 -13.59 1.38 -21.91
CA MET A 38 -13.86 2.17 -20.69
C MET A 38 -14.98 1.61 -19.80
N GLU A 39 -15.97 0.89 -20.37
CA GLU A 39 -16.94 0.13 -19.58
C GLU A 39 -16.27 -1.09 -18.93
N LYS A 40 -15.47 -1.84 -19.69
CA LYS A 40 -14.72 -3.00 -19.17
C LYS A 40 -13.61 -2.63 -18.20
N GLU A 41 -12.98 -1.46 -18.32
CA GLU A 41 -12.04 -0.93 -17.33
C GLU A 41 -12.67 -0.92 -15.93
N LYS A 42 -13.93 -0.50 -15.80
CA LYS A 42 -14.59 -0.36 -14.50
C LYS A 42 -14.85 -1.71 -13.82
N GLU A 43 -15.05 -2.77 -14.61
CA GLU A 43 -15.06 -4.15 -14.11
C GLU A 43 -13.64 -4.58 -13.68
N VAL A 44 -12.63 -4.36 -14.53
CA VAL A 44 -11.24 -4.77 -14.30
C VAL A 44 -10.62 -4.10 -13.08
N LEU A 45 -10.78 -2.78 -12.93
CA LEU A 45 -10.27 -2.04 -11.78
C LEU A 45 -10.95 -2.44 -10.46
N ASN A 46 -12.24 -2.80 -10.48
CA ASN A 46 -12.94 -3.37 -9.33
C ASN A 46 -12.38 -4.75 -8.95
N LEU A 47 -12.03 -5.59 -9.93
CA LEU A 47 -11.36 -6.88 -9.69
C LEU A 47 -9.95 -6.70 -9.10
N ILE A 48 -9.19 -5.71 -9.58
CA ILE A 48 -7.88 -5.34 -9.03
C ILE A 48 -8.02 -4.77 -7.61
N GLU A 49 -8.99 -3.89 -7.36
CA GLU A 49 -9.26 -3.28 -6.04
C GLU A 49 -9.63 -4.34 -4.99
N LYS A 50 -10.48 -5.32 -5.35
CA LYS A 50 -10.77 -6.51 -4.51
C LYS A 50 -9.49 -7.27 -4.13
N LEU A 51 -8.58 -7.52 -5.08
CA LEU A 51 -7.32 -8.23 -4.81
C LEU A 51 -6.33 -7.41 -3.99
N GLN A 52 -6.20 -6.11 -4.27
CA GLN A 52 -5.36 -5.18 -3.50
C GLN A 52 -5.86 -5.06 -2.05
N PHE A 53 -7.18 -5.00 -1.85
CA PHE A 53 -7.79 -5.02 -0.52
C PHE A 53 -7.46 -6.33 0.23
N LEU A 54 -7.65 -7.50 -0.40
CA LEU A 54 -7.28 -8.78 0.22
C LEU A 54 -5.79 -8.87 0.57
N LEU A 55 -4.89 -8.31 -0.25
CA LEU A 55 -3.45 -8.27 0.02
C LEU A 55 -3.03 -7.32 1.15
N LEU A 56 -3.90 -6.36 1.51
CA LEU A 56 -3.65 -5.31 2.51
C LEU A 56 -4.35 -5.54 3.85
N ASP A 57 -5.59 -6.02 3.83
CA ASP A 57 -6.52 -6.14 4.97
C ASP A 57 -6.46 -7.54 5.61
N THR A 58 -6.17 -8.59 4.82
CA THR A 58 -6.10 -9.97 5.34
C THR A 58 -4.88 -10.13 6.26
N PRO A 59 -5.04 -10.67 7.49
CA PRO A 59 -3.92 -10.93 8.39
C PRO A 59 -2.83 -11.80 7.74
N PRO A 60 -1.52 -11.52 7.95
CA PRO A 60 -0.42 -12.29 7.37
C PRO A 60 -0.40 -13.80 7.70
N ASN A 61 -1.17 -14.22 8.71
CA ASN A 61 -1.31 -15.62 9.13
C ASN A 61 -2.46 -16.36 8.40
N GLU A 62 -3.34 -15.62 7.72
CA GLU A 62 -4.55 -16.14 7.06
C GLU A 62 -4.40 -16.25 5.54
N ILE A 63 -3.57 -15.38 4.93
CA ILE A 63 -3.19 -15.48 3.51
C ILE A 63 -1.89 -16.26 3.34
N THR A 64 -1.88 -17.33 2.55
CA THR A 64 -0.64 -18.06 2.24
C THR A 64 0.20 -17.31 1.21
N GLU A 65 1.53 -17.51 1.23
CA GLU A 65 2.42 -16.87 0.25
C GLU A 65 2.12 -17.30 -1.20
N LYS A 66 1.48 -18.46 -1.40
CA LYS A 66 1.00 -18.88 -2.73
C LYS A 66 -0.17 -18.04 -3.23
N GLU A 67 -1.12 -17.73 -2.35
CA GLU A 67 -2.24 -16.84 -2.66
C GLU A 67 -1.75 -15.41 -2.86
N ARG A 68 -0.79 -14.95 -2.05
CA ARG A 68 -0.12 -13.65 -2.25
C ARG A 68 0.46 -13.52 -3.66
N VAL A 69 1.29 -14.47 -4.09
CA VAL A 69 1.90 -14.48 -5.42
C VAL A 69 0.85 -14.64 -6.52
N GLN A 70 -0.18 -15.47 -6.32
CA GLN A 70 -1.30 -15.62 -7.28
C GLN A 70 -2.05 -14.31 -7.50
N TYR A 71 -2.45 -13.62 -6.41
CA TYR A 71 -3.20 -12.36 -6.49
C TYR A 71 -2.35 -11.25 -7.13
N GLN A 72 -1.06 -11.17 -6.79
CA GLN A 72 -0.12 -10.24 -7.42
C GLN A 72 0.03 -10.50 -8.93
N GLY A 73 0.18 -11.77 -9.34
CA GLY A 73 0.22 -12.13 -10.77
C GLY A 73 -1.08 -11.79 -11.49
N THR A 74 -2.23 -12.07 -10.88
CA THR A 74 -3.56 -11.77 -11.44
C THR A 74 -3.79 -10.26 -11.61
N ILE A 75 -3.33 -9.44 -10.66
CA ILE A 75 -3.36 -7.96 -10.79
C ILE A 75 -2.53 -7.53 -12.02
N LEU A 76 -1.31 -8.04 -12.16
CA LEU A 76 -0.41 -7.70 -13.26
C LEU A 76 -0.95 -8.14 -14.63
N ASP A 77 -1.53 -9.34 -14.73
CA ASP A 77 -2.15 -9.83 -15.97
C ASP A 77 -3.37 -8.99 -16.39
N LEU A 78 -4.19 -8.57 -15.42
CA LEU A 78 -5.33 -7.67 -15.66
C LEU A 78 -4.88 -6.27 -16.11
N GLN A 79 -3.85 -5.71 -15.46
CA GLN A 79 -3.25 -4.41 -15.83
C GLN A 79 -2.67 -4.46 -17.26
N ASN A 80 -1.92 -5.51 -17.59
CA ASN A 80 -1.36 -5.73 -18.93
C ASN A 80 -2.45 -5.90 -20.01
N LEU A 81 -3.51 -6.66 -19.73
CA LEU A 81 -4.62 -6.85 -20.66
C LEU A 81 -5.40 -5.55 -20.91
N LEU A 82 -5.61 -4.75 -19.86
CA LEU A 82 -6.24 -3.43 -19.94
C LEU A 82 -5.42 -2.47 -20.82
N HIS A 83 -4.12 -2.36 -20.59
CA HIS A 83 -3.22 -1.55 -21.42
C HIS A 83 -3.21 -2.04 -22.89
N GLN A 84 -3.20 -3.36 -23.13
CA GLN A 84 -3.29 -3.93 -24.47
C GLN A 84 -4.59 -3.55 -25.19
N LYS A 85 -5.75 -3.57 -24.50
CA LYS A 85 -7.03 -3.15 -25.09
C LYS A 85 -7.11 -1.64 -25.35
N TYR A 86 -6.46 -0.80 -24.53
CA TYR A 86 -6.32 0.63 -24.84
C TYR A 86 -5.41 0.90 -26.06
N ASN A 87 -4.39 0.07 -26.29
CA ASN A 87 -3.56 0.17 -27.51
C ASN A 87 -4.36 -0.21 -28.77
N GLY A 88 -5.14 -1.31 -28.76
CA GLY A 88 -6.06 -1.65 -29.86
C GLY A 88 -7.11 -0.56 -30.13
N ALA A 89 -7.72 -0.01 -29.08
CA ALA A 89 -8.67 1.10 -29.21
C ALA A 89 -8.01 2.38 -29.75
N THR A 90 -6.77 2.69 -29.34
CA THR A 90 -5.96 3.78 -29.91
C THR A 90 -5.74 3.57 -31.41
N GLU A 91 -5.38 2.35 -31.81
CA GLU A 91 -5.15 1.99 -33.22
C GLU A 91 -6.42 2.10 -34.07
N ARG A 92 -7.57 1.65 -33.54
CA ARG A 92 -8.88 1.78 -34.19
C ARG A 92 -9.29 3.25 -34.37
N LEU A 93 -9.01 4.11 -33.39
CA LEU A 93 -9.22 5.56 -33.53
C LEU A 93 -8.34 6.15 -34.64
N LEU A 94 -7.02 5.89 -34.62
CA LEU A 94 -6.08 6.35 -35.66
C LEU A 94 -6.44 5.83 -37.06
N LYS A 95 -7.03 4.64 -37.18
CA LYS A 95 -7.52 4.07 -38.46
C LYS A 95 -8.85 4.67 -38.93
N THR A 96 -9.74 5.08 -38.03
CA THR A 96 -11.10 5.53 -38.35
C THR A 96 -11.19 7.05 -38.56
N ASP A 97 -10.65 7.83 -37.63
CA ASP A 97 -10.79 9.29 -37.59
C ASP A 97 -9.91 10.03 -38.59
N ASN A 98 -8.92 9.32 -39.16
CA ASN A 98 -8.15 9.66 -40.37
C ASN A 98 -9.04 9.94 -41.62
N SER A 99 -10.37 9.96 -41.47
CA SER A 99 -11.33 10.33 -42.51
C SER A 99 -12.51 11.21 -42.05
N MET A 100 -12.57 11.68 -40.79
CA MET A 100 -13.74 12.40 -40.25
C MET A 100 -13.50 13.60 -39.32
N SER A 101 -12.29 13.87 -38.81
CA SER A 101 -12.05 14.98 -37.87
C SER A 101 -10.78 15.80 -38.17
N GLU A 102 -10.74 16.44 -39.34
CA GLU A 102 -9.87 17.61 -39.53
C GLU A 102 -10.36 18.76 -38.62
N ASP A 103 -9.51 19.20 -37.69
CA ASP A 103 -9.69 20.49 -37.03
C ASP A 103 -9.54 21.61 -38.07
N ASN A 104 -10.60 22.40 -38.28
CA ASN A 104 -10.66 23.41 -39.34
C ASN A 104 -9.55 24.48 -39.24
N ASP A 105 -9.06 24.77 -38.03
CA ASP A 105 -8.03 25.80 -37.82
C ASP A 105 -6.61 25.22 -37.98
N SER A 106 -6.27 24.11 -37.31
CA SER A 106 -4.93 23.52 -37.41
C SER A 106 -4.73 22.67 -38.66
N GLY A 107 -5.75 22.00 -39.19
CA GLY A 107 -5.68 21.00 -40.28
C GLY A 107 -4.98 19.70 -39.87
N ASN A 108 -4.94 19.40 -38.57
CA ASN A 108 -4.54 18.11 -38.01
C ASN A 108 -5.75 17.45 -37.35
N MET A 109 -5.64 16.17 -36.98
CA MET A 109 -6.66 15.46 -36.22
C MET A 109 -6.32 15.51 -34.74
N GLN A 110 -7.32 15.76 -33.89
CA GLN A 110 -7.21 15.72 -32.43
C GLN A 110 -8.40 14.97 -31.82
N VAL A 111 -8.15 14.17 -30.79
CA VAL A 111 -9.15 13.43 -30.01
C VAL A 111 -8.82 13.60 -28.53
N VAL A 112 -9.82 13.93 -27.72
CA VAL A 112 -9.75 13.99 -26.25
C VAL A 112 -10.89 13.14 -25.69
N ILE A 113 -10.56 12.21 -24.82
CA ILE A 113 -11.50 11.31 -24.15
C ILE A 113 -11.17 11.34 -22.65
N LYS A 114 -12.15 11.64 -21.82
CA LYS A 114 -12.00 11.77 -20.36
C LYS A 114 -13.07 10.98 -19.63
N ASP A 115 -12.67 10.24 -18.63
CA ASP A 115 -13.53 9.45 -17.74
C ASP A 115 -13.03 9.58 -16.29
N LYS A 116 -13.66 8.84 -15.36
CA LYS A 116 -13.28 8.78 -13.94
C LYS A 116 -11.83 8.31 -13.74
N ASN A 117 -11.37 7.30 -14.49
CA ASN A 117 -10.08 6.65 -14.23
C ASN A 117 -9.00 6.96 -15.29
N ILE A 118 -9.34 7.57 -16.42
CA ILE A 118 -8.40 7.89 -17.51
C ILE A 118 -8.67 9.24 -18.17
N THR A 119 -7.61 9.81 -18.74
CA THR A 119 -7.67 10.88 -19.75
C THR A 119 -6.77 10.49 -20.94
N LEU A 120 -7.37 10.24 -22.10
CA LEU A 120 -6.69 9.87 -23.35
C LEU A 120 -6.73 11.04 -24.33
N CYS A 121 -5.55 11.47 -24.78
CA CYS A 121 -5.35 12.58 -25.71
C CYS A 121 -4.54 12.06 -26.90
N ILE A 122 -5.03 12.25 -28.12
CA ILE A 122 -4.35 11.84 -29.35
C ILE A 122 -4.32 13.03 -30.31
N TRP A 123 -3.15 13.36 -30.84
CA TRP A 123 -2.96 14.37 -31.89
C TRP A 123 -2.19 13.76 -33.06
N ALA A 124 -2.69 13.87 -34.28
CA ALA A 124 -2.07 13.28 -35.47
C ALA A 124 -1.58 14.36 -36.46
N ASN A 125 -0.28 14.30 -36.80
CA ASN A 125 0.40 15.25 -37.68
C ASN A 125 0.13 14.99 -39.16
N LEU A 126 -1.11 15.24 -39.60
CA LEU A 126 -1.52 15.10 -40.99
C LEU A 126 -0.87 16.18 -41.89
N LYS A 127 -0.69 17.39 -41.36
CA LYS A 127 -0.28 18.60 -42.11
C LYS A 127 1.24 18.85 -42.16
N LYS A 128 2.02 18.26 -41.27
CA LYS A 128 3.51 18.25 -41.29
C LYS A 128 4.15 19.63 -41.39
N ASN A 129 3.67 20.54 -40.54
CA ASN A 129 4.04 21.95 -40.61
C ASN A 129 5.44 22.22 -40.03
N VAL A 130 6.41 22.55 -40.88
CA VAL A 130 7.78 22.97 -40.50
C VAL A 130 7.81 24.19 -39.56
N ARG A 131 6.70 24.94 -39.45
CA ARG A 131 6.50 26.08 -38.54
C ARG A 131 5.53 25.75 -37.39
N PHE A 132 5.41 24.48 -37.00
CA PHE A 132 4.84 24.10 -35.71
C PHE A 132 5.55 24.85 -34.58
N LYS A 133 4.82 25.10 -33.49
CA LYS A 133 5.33 25.64 -32.23
C LYS A 133 4.92 24.65 -31.13
N ASN A 134 3.71 24.88 -30.63
CA ASN A 134 3.04 24.12 -29.60
C ASN A 134 1.72 23.52 -30.12
N HIS A 135 1.26 22.49 -29.43
CA HIS A 135 -0.14 22.06 -29.41
C HIS A 135 -0.62 21.99 -27.96
N VAL A 136 -1.86 22.39 -27.70
CA VAL A 136 -2.51 22.31 -26.39
C VAL A 136 -3.93 21.83 -26.60
N PHE A 137 -4.29 20.72 -25.96
CA PHE A 137 -5.64 20.16 -25.97
C PHE A 137 -6.58 21.08 -25.16
N PRO A 138 -7.54 21.81 -25.76
CA PRO A 138 -8.17 22.96 -25.09
C PRO A 138 -8.98 22.63 -23.84
N GLU A 139 -9.61 21.45 -23.80
CA GLU A 139 -10.50 21.02 -22.71
C GLU A 139 -9.75 20.64 -21.42
N ILE A 140 -8.56 20.06 -21.58
CA ILE A 140 -7.75 19.48 -20.49
C ILE A 140 -6.47 20.27 -20.22
N LYS A 141 -6.12 21.25 -21.07
CA LYS A 141 -4.91 22.09 -21.00
C LYS A 141 -3.57 21.33 -20.94
N HIS A 142 -3.55 20.06 -21.35
CA HIS A 142 -2.31 19.32 -21.62
C HIS A 142 -1.75 19.79 -22.97
N GLY A 143 -0.43 19.81 -23.15
CA GLY A 143 0.20 20.27 -24.38
C GLY A 143 1.66 19.86 -24.53
N PHE A 144 2.21 20.12 -25.72
CA PHE A 144 3.59 19.78 -26.08
C PHE A 144 4.14 20.65 -27.22
N ASP A 145 5.46 20.85 -27.24
CA ASP A 145 6.19 21.48 -28.35
C ASP A 145 7.15 20.45 -28.98
N LEU A 146 7.09 20.32 -30.31
CA LEU A 146 7.82 19.28 -31.04
C LEU A 146 9.12 19.80 -31.67
N PRO A 147 10.24 19.07 -31.51
CA PRO A 147 11.40 19.17 -32.36
C PRO A 147 11.03 19.17 -33.86
N LYS A 148 11.74 19.99 -34.65
CA LYS A 148 11.45 20.20 -36.08
C LYS A 148 11.47 18.92 -36.93
N SER A 149 12.19 17.88 -36.50
CA SER A 149 12.20 16.53 -37.06
C SER A 149 10.86 15.81 -36.91
N LEU A 150 10.26 15.88 -35.73
CA LEU A 150 8.95 15.29 -35.42
C LEU A 150 7.81 16.11 -36.06
N ALA A 151 7.91 17.43 -36.04
CA ALA A 151 6.94 18.35 -36.64
C ALA A 151 6.70 18.16 -38.16
N VAL A 152 7.61 17.50 -38.88
CA VAL A 152 7.46 17.16 -40.31
C VAL A 152 7.16 15.68 -40.59
N SER A 153 7.13 14.83 -39.56
CA SER A 153 7.01 13.38 -39.68
C SER A 153 5.56 12.89 -39.59
N SER A 154 5.29 11.69 -40.12
CA SER A 154 3.97 11.01 -40.07
C SER A 154 3.69 10.41 -38.69
N ILE A 155 3.60 11.24 -37.65
CA ILE A 155 3.41 10.78 -36.26
C ILE A 155 2.04 11.15 -35.69
N ALA A 156 1.53 10.32 -34.80
CA ALA A 156 0.64 10.76 -33.74
C ALA A 156 1.44 10.94 -32.44
N VAL A 157 1.05 11.91 -31.62
CA VAL A 157 1.46 12.04 -30.22
C VAL A 157 0.28 11.59 -29.37
N ARG A 158 0.51 10.63 -28.46
CA ARG A 158 -0.46 10.21 -27.45
C ARG A 158 0.00 10.68 -26.08
N ILE A 159 -0.93 11.27 -25.34
CA ILE A 159 -0.84 11.45 -23.89
C ILE A 159 -1.96 10.61 -23.30
N PHE A 160 -1.62 9.46 -22.71
CA PHE A 160 -2.58 8.57 -22.05
C PHE A 160 -2.30 8.56 -20.55
N HIS A 161 -3.11 9.30 -19.80
CA HIS A 161 -3.05 9.42 -18.35
C HIS A 161 -4.00 8.41 -17.71
N THR A 162 -3.46 7.49 -16.92
CA THR A 162 -4.24 6.67 -15.98
C THR A 162 -4.23 7.34 -14.62
N HIS A 163 -5.41 7.58 -14.03
CA HIS A 163 -5.58 8.21 -12.71
C HIS A 163 -5.25 7.24 -11.55
N TYR A 164 -4.59 6.12 -11.87
CA TYR A 164 -4.13 5.07 -10.98
C TYR A 164 -2.73 4.63 -11.41
N ASP A 165 -1.91 4.25 -10.43
CA ASP A 165 -0.63 3.61 -10.69
C ASP A 165 -0.85 2.10 -10.88
N HIS A 166 -0.23 1.58 -11.93
CA HIS A 166 -0.16 0.17 -12.30
C HIS A 166 1.22 -0.21 -12.86
N VAL A 167 2.20 0.69 -12.71
CA VAL A 167 3.56 0.57 -13.25
C VAL A 167 4.57 0.40 -12.11
N SER A 168 4.40 1.13 -11.00
CA SER A 168 5.23 0.93 -9.82
C SER A 168 5.10 -0.48 -9.24
N PRO A 169 6.15 -1.02 -8.61
CA PRO A 169 6.12 -2.34 -7.97
C PRO A 169 4.91 -2.54 -7.04
N LEU A 170 4.30 -3.72 -7.10
CA LEU A 170 3.09 -4.03 -6.31
C LEU A 170 3.30 -3.92 -4.79
N TRP A 171 4.54 -3.98 -4.28
CA TRP A 171 4.82 -3.73 -2.86
C TRP A 171 4.60 -2.26 -2.46
N LEU A 172 4.77 -1.31 -3.40
CA LEU A 172 4.48 0.12 -3.19
C LEU A 172 2.95 0.35 -3.17
N GLN A 173 2.24 -0.32 -4.08
CA GLN A 173 0.77 -0.31 -4.15
C GLN A 173 0.13 -1.00 -2.94
N CYS A 174 0.79 -2.02 -2.37
CA CYS A 174 0.32 -2.82 -1.22
C CYS A 174 1.12 -2.57 0.08
N GLN A 175 1.48 -1.30 0.38
CA GLN A 175 2.08 -0.93 1.66
C GLN A 175 1.07 -1.03 2.82
N CYS A 176 1.06 -2.16 3.53
CA CYS A 176 0.49 -2.27 4.88
C CYS A 176 1.22 -1.35 5.88
N ALA A 177 0.62 -1.15 7.06
CA ALA A 177 1.34 -0.67 8.24
C ALA A 177 2.55 -1.61 8.56
N PRO A 178 3.62 -1.11 9.20
CA PRO A 178 4.85 -1.89 9.43
C PRO A 178 4.60 -3.24 10.11
N LYS A 179 5.13 -4.30 9.49
CA LYS A 179 4.93 -5.68 9.92
C LYS A 179 5.78 -6.00 11.15
N LEU A 180 5.16 -6.00 12.32
CA LEU A 180 5.80 -6.58 13.49
C LEU A 180 5.82 -8.11 13.37
N LYS A 181 7.03 -8.68 13.29
CA LYS A 181 7.27 -10.11 13.41
C LYS A 181 6.75 -10.59 14.77
N GLY A 182 5.56 -11.18 14.80
CA GLY A 182 4.97 -11.73 16.01
C GLY A 182 5.83 -12.89 16.53
N SER A 183 6.26 -12.79 17.79
CA SER A 183 6.81 -13.94 18.51
C SER A 183 5.69 -14.96 18.78
N ASP A 184 6.02 -16.25 18.75
CA ASP A 184 5.08 -17.35 18.99
C ASP A 184 4.49 -17.32 20.41
N TYR A 185 3.39 -16.59 20.58
CA TYR A 185 2.56 -16.66 21.79
C TYR A 185 1.73 -17.93 21.81
N ARG A 186 2.36 -19.04 22.23
CA ARG A 186 1.60 -20.22 22.69
C ARG A 186 0.92 -19.89 24.01
N GLU A 187 -0.41 -19.83 24.01
CA GLU A 187 -1.18 -19.82 25.25
C GLU A 187 -0.87 -21.09 26.08
N PRO A 188 -0.71 -20.99 27.41
CA PRO A 188 -0.59 -22.16 28.27
C PRO A 188 -1.97 -22.83 28.42
N THR A 189 -2.23 -23.88 27.65
CA THR A 189 -3.43 -24.72 27.82
C THR A 189 -3.44 -25.35 29.21
N VAL A 190 -4.32 -24.87 30.09
CA VAL A 190 -4.55 -25.45 31.41
C VAL A 190 -5.37 -26.74 31.25
N GLU A 191 -4.68 -27.87 31.10
CA GLU A 191 -5.31 -29.20 31.15
C GLU A 191 -5.92 -29.45 32.54
N LEU A 192 -7.22 -29.22 32.69
CA LEU A 192 -7.99 -29.69 33.85
C LEU A 192 -8.13 -31.21 33.77
N LYS A 193 -7.26 -31.92 34.51
CA LYS A 193 -7.37 -33.36 34.73
C LYS A 193 -8.38 -33.64 35.84
N GLU A 194 -9.61 -33.95 35.46
CA GLU A 194 -10.55 -34.62 36.38
C GLU A 194 -10.14 -36.08 36.54
N GLU A 195 -9.71 -36.45 37.75
CA GLU A 195 -9.56 -37.85 38.14
C GLU A 195 -10.94 -38.43 38.46
N VAL A 196 -11.35 -39.48 37.73
CA VAL A 196 -12.53 -40.29 38.07
C VAL A 196 -12.11 -41.76 38.10
N GLU A 197 -12.46 -42.45 39.18
CA GLU A 197 -11.98 -43.80 39.49
C GLU A 197 -12.52 -44.87 38.53
N ALA A 198 -11.71 -45.91 38.30
CA ALA A 198 -12.10 -47.04 37.47
C ALA A 198 -13.00 -48.02 38.25
N ALA A 199 -14.18 -48.30 37.71
CA ALA A 199 -15.01 -49.45 38.06
C ALA A 199 -15.27 -50.29 36.79
N ALA A 200 -15.11 -51.60 36.88
CA ALA A 200 -15.32 -52.53 35.78
C ALA A 200 -16.37 -53.58 36.16
N GLU A 201 -17.31 -53.85 35.26
CA GLU A 201 -18.20 -55.01 35.28
C GLU A 201 -18.42 -55.49 33.84
N GLU A 202 -18.75 -56.77 33.67
CA GLU A 202 -18.69 -57.50 32.39
C GLU A 202 -20.07 -57.69 31.71
N GLU A 203 -20.05 -58.43 30.59
CA GLU A 203 -21.21 -59.03 29.89
C GLU A 203 -22.05 -58.10 28.96
N GLN A 204 -22.57 -58.54 27.80
CA GLN A 204 -22.51 -59.85 27.12
C GLN A 204 -22.65 -59.74 25.58
N LYS A 205 -22.69 -60.90 24.89
CA LYS A 205 -22.87 -61.11 23.43
C LYS A 205 -24.26 -60.60 22.94
N ALA A 206 -24.67 -60.60 21.66
CA ALA A 206 -24.26 -61.26 20.40
C ALA A 206 -24.93 -60.51 19.19
N GLU A 207 -24.89 -60.84 17.89
CA GLU A 207 -24.15 -61.77 16.99
C GLU A 207 -24.41 -61.28 15.53
N GLY A 208 -23.65 -61.67 14.48
CA GLY A 208 -23.91 -61.10 13.13
C GLY A 208 -23.01 -61.44 11.92
N GLU A 209 -22.57 -62.68 11.73
CA GLU A 209 -22.03 -63.20 10.44
C GLU A 209 -23.09 -64.12 9.76
N PRO A 210 -22.93 -64.68 8.53
CA PRO A 210 -21.76 -64.77 7.62
C PRO A 210 -22.09 -64.21 6.19
N SER A 211 -21.42 -64.46 5.05
CA SER A 211 -20.46 -65.50 4.63
C SER A 211 -19.59 -65.13 3.41
N ALA A 212 -18.44 -65.81 3.29
CA ALA A 212 -17.47 -65.78 2.17
C ALA A 212 -17.85 -66.82 1.06
N PRO A 213 -16.96 -67.47 0.24
CA PRO A 213 -15.50 -67.32 0.04
C PRO A 213 -15.02 -67.39 -1.44
N ILE A 214 -13.70 -67.33 -1.67
CA ILE A 214 -12.87 -68.41 -2.27
C ILE A 214 -11.38 -68.03 -2.23
N GLU A 215 -10.51 -69.03 -2.10
CA GLU A 215 -9.06 -68.92 -1.93
C GLU A 215 -8.30 -69.11 -3.25
N ASP A 216 -7.03 -68.70 -3.30
CA ASP A 216 -5.94 -69.52 -3.86
C ASP A 216 -4.55 -68.94 -3.54
N GLU A 217 -3.66 -69.74 -2.93
CA GLU A 217 -2.22 -69.48 -2.86
C GLU A 217 -1.48 -70.26 -3.97
N VAL A 218 -0.24 -69.87 -4.31
CA VAL A 218 0.97 -70.73 -4.15
C VAL A 218 2.22 -70.13 -4.83
N HIS A 219 3.36 -70.25 -4.13
CA HIS A 219 4.72 -69.86 -4.53
C HIS A 219 5.33 -70.63 -5.73
N SER A 220 6.38 -70.09 -6.39
CA SER A 220 7.78 -70.38 -5.97
C SER A 220 8.94 -70.04 -6.96
N LYS A 221 10.11 -69.68 -6.36
CA LYS A 221 11.52 -69.72 -6.85
C LYS A 221 11.94 -68.78 -8.01
N GLY A 222 13.18 -68.26 -8.08
CA GLY A 222 14.28 -68.22 -7.09
C GLY A 222 15.71 -68.14 -7.70
N LEU A 223 16.72 -67.80 -6.86
CA LEU A 223 18.21 -67.80 -7.07
C LEU A 223 18.85 -66.62 -7.87
N LYS A 224 20.14 -66.23 -7.66
CA LYS A 224 21.10 -66.21 -6.50
C LYS A 224 22.49 -65.60 -6.88
N SER A 225 23.04 -64.67 -6.07
CA SER A 225 24.49 -64.41 -5.80
C SER A 225 24.65 -63.09 -4.99
N ALA A 226 25.37 -62.92 -3.87
CA ALA A 226 26.73 -63.30 -3.44
C ALA A 226 27.85 -62.50 -4.18
N THR A 227 28.85 -61.85 -3.57
CA THR A 227 29.33 -61.76 -2.15
C THR A 227 29.97 -60.33 -1.92
N SER A 228 30.80 -59.89 -0.94
CA SER A 228 31.66 -60.47 0.13
C SER A 228 32.10 -59.39 1.17
N PHE A 229 32.81 -59.80 2.24
CA PHE A 229 33.27 -59.00 3.40
C PHE A 229 34.55 -58.15 3.19
N LYS A 230 34.77 -57.15 4.07
CA LYS A 230 35.98 -57.10 4.95
C LYS A 230 35.88 -56.11 6.15
N GLU A 231 36.54 -56.45 7.25
CA GLU A 231 36.73 -55.65 8.48
C GLU A 231 38.19 -55.14 8.62
N ASN A 232 38.38 -54.16 9.53
CA ASN A 232 39.45 -54.02 10.56
C ASN A 232 39.48 -52.54 11.03
N THR A 233 39.13 -52.17 12.27
CA THR A 233 39.88 -52.25 13.56
C THR A 233 41.15 -51.39 13.66
N ASP A 234 41.10 -50.38 14.54
CA ASP A 234 42.06 -50.02 15.63
C ASP A 234 41.48 -48.75 16.31
N ILE A 235 41.24 -48.56 17.61
CA ILE A 235 41.77 -49.02 18.93
C ILE A 235 42.80 -48.05 19.56
N ASN A 236 42.59 -47.79 20.86
CA ASN A 236 43.27 -46.85 21.79
C ASN A 236 43.01 -45.34 21.56
N GLU A 237 43.07 -44.48 22.60
CA GLU A 237 43.56 -44.71 23.98
C GLU A 237 42.68 -44.05 25.06
N LYS A 238 42.85 -44.47 26.33
CA LYS A 238 42.19 -43.93 27.55
C LYS A 238 43.24 -43.47 28.56
N THR A 239 42.91 -42.41 29.32
CA THR A 239 43.25 -42.18 30.75
C THR A 239 42.26 -41.10 31.26
N ASP A 240 41.48 -41.22 32.35
CA ASP A 240 41.77 -41.56 33.77
C ASP A 240 42.26 -40.32 34.58
N GLU A 241 41.91 -40.05 35.84
CA GLU A 241 40.77 -40.40 36.73
C GLU A 241 40.83 -39.48 38.01
N ALA A 242 40.01 -39.71 39.06
CA ALA A 242 40.07 -39.15 40.45
C ALA A 242 39.85 -37.62 40.66
N THR A 243 38.83 -37.09 41.37
CA THR A 243 38.44 -37.13 42.82
C THR A 243 39.36 -36.28 43.77
N GLU A 244 38.92 -35.60 44.85
CA GLU A 244 37.86 -35.86 45.86
C GLU A 244 37.22 -34.61 46.57
N LYS A 245 35.97 -34.79 47.07
CA LYS A 245 35.35 -34.33 48.36
C LYS A 245 35.04 -32.85 48.74
N LYS A 246 33.71 -32.56 48.73
CA LYS A 246 32.81 -32.12 49.85
C LYS A 246 33.04 -30.80 50.64
N SER A 247 32.21 -29.78 50.34
CA SER A 247 31.19 -29.14 51.24
C SER A 247 30.63 -27.85 50.59
N GLY A 248 29.37 -27.43 50.71
CA GLY A 248 28.18 -28.06 51.33
C GLY A 248 27.28 -27.09 52.09
N ILE A 249 26.35 -26.39 51.41
CA ILE A 249 25.11 -25.73 51.91
C ILE A 249 24.28 -25.27 50.69
N PHE A 250 22.99 -24.94 50.88
CA PHE A 250 22.03 -24.58 49.82
C PHE A 250 22.36 -23.27 49.08
N GLU A 251 22.19 -23.27 47.77
CA GLU A 251 21.73 -22.12 46.99
C GLU A 251 21.01 -22.61 45.70
N VAL A 252 20.11 -21.80 45.13
CA VAL A 252 19.25 -22.20 44.00
C VAL A 252 20.00 -21.98 42.68
N PRO A 253 20.05 -22.96 41.76
CA PRO A 253 20.74 -22.79 40.49
C PRO A 253 19.95 -21.89 39.53
N SER A 254 20.34 -20.61 39.52
CA SER A 254 20.06 -19.70 38.41
C SER A 254 20.91 -20.08 37.20
N GLN A 255 20.27 -20.60 36.15
CA GLN A 255 20.74 -20.56 34.75
C GLN A 255 19.68 -21.17 33.82
N VAL A 256 18.77 -20.33 33.33
CA VAL A 256 18.29 -20.51 31.96
C VAL A 256 19.26 -19.70 31.11
N GLN A 257 19.95 -20.35 30.18
CA GLN A 257 20.79 -19.66 29.22
C GLN A 257 19.88 -18.84 28.31
N ILE A 258 20.05 -17.52 28.32
CA ILE A 258 19.47 -16.65 27.29
C ILE A 258 20.11 -17.10 25.98
N PRO A 259 19.34 -17.56 24.98
CA PRO A 259 19.85 -17.59 23.62
C PRO A 259 20.12 -16.15 23.24
N GLU A 260 21.36 -15.80 22.93
CA GLU A 260 21.64 -14.56 22.20
C GLU A 260 20.90 -14.68 20.86
N VAL A 261 19.69 -14.11 20.83
CA VAL A 261 19.02 -13.78 19.58
C VAL A 261 19.87 -12.68 18.98
N LEU A 262 20.81 -13.11 18.13
CA LEU A 262 21.42 -12.24 17.15
C LEU A 262 20.30 -11.48 16.46
N GLU A 263 20.30 -10.16 16.62
CA GLU A 263 19.67 -9.32 15.62
C GLU A 263 20.40 -9.61 14.31
N GLU A 264 19.77 -10.40 13.43
CA GLU A 264 20.16 -10.48 12.03
C GLU A 264 19.89 -9.11 11.41
N THR A 265 20.79 -8.18 11.69
CA THR A 265 20.98 -6.89 11.03
C THR A 265 21.59 -7.13 9.65
N SER A 266 20.97 -8.03 8.89
CA SER A 266 21.08 -8.09 7.44
C SER A 266 20.22 -6.98 6.80
N GLU A 267 20.27 -5.78 7.37
CA GLU A 267 20.00 -4.56 6.62
C GLU A 267 21.26 -4.30 5.80
N GLU A 268 21.41 -5.04 4.69
CA GLU A 268 22.37 -4.66 3.66
C GLU A 268 21.93 -3.29 3.14
N GLU A 269 22.70 -2.26 3.50
CA GLU A 269 22.50 -0.91 3.03
C GLU A 269 22.84 -0.86 1.54
N GLU A 270 21.85 -1.15 0.70
CA GLU A 270 21.82 -0.75 -0.70
C GLU A 270 21.84 0.78 -0.77
N GLU A 271 23.02 1.38 -0.60
CA GLU A 271 23.29 2.75 -1.00
C GLU A 271 22.85 2.90 -2.47
N VAL A 272 21.99 3.88 -2.75
CA VAL A 272 21.54 4.18 -4.10
C VAL A 272 22.71 4.80 -4.87
N THR A 273 23.54 3.95 -5.49
CA THR A 273 24.79 4.35 -6.15
C THR A 273 24.60 5.10 -7.48
N ASP A 274 23.36 5.30 -7.92
CA ASP A 274 22.99 6.07 -9.11
C ASP A 274 22.14 7.27 -8.68
N GLU A 275 22.70 8.47 -8.80
CA GLU A 275 22.05 9.74 -8.40
C GLU A 275 20.71 10.01 -9.12
N ASN A 276 20.40 9.26 -10.19
CA ASN A 276 19.18 9.39 -10.97
C ASN A 276 18.12 8.34 -10.62
N LEU A 277 18.42 7.37 -9.76
CA LEU A 277 17.47 6.34 -9.32
C LEU A 277 16.59 6.88 -8.18
N VAL A 278 15.28 6.77 -8.36
CA VAL A 278 14.30 7.23 -7.35
C VAL A 278 14.21 6.21 -6.21
N ASP A 279 14.54 6.65 -4.98
CA ASP A 279 14.23 5.87 -3.78
C ASP A 279 12.72 5.89 -3.50
N LEU A 280 12.05 4.76 -3.81
CA LEU A 280 10.61 4.56 -3.58
C LEU A 280 10.23 4.31 -2.12
N ARG A 281 11.20 4.36 -1.19
CA ARG A 281 10.94 4.48 0.25
C ARG A 281 10.77 5.95 0.66
N GLN A 282 11.47 6.87 -0.02
CA GLN A 282 11.31 8.31 0.16
C GLN A 282 10.17 8.88 -0.69
N PHE A 283 10.17 8.63 -2.00
CA PHE A 283 9.25 9.25 -2.95
C PHE A 283 8.14 8.31 -3.40
N VAL A 284 6.90 8.83 -3.45
CA VAL A 284 5.72 8.09 -3.91
C VAL A 284 5.09 8.77 -5.13
N PRO A 285 4.71 8.01 -6.17
CA PRO A 285 3.86 8.51 -7.26
C PRO A 285 2.50 9.00 -6.75
N VAL A 286 2.08 10.17 -7.22
CA VAL A 286 0.80 10.81 -6.89
C VAL A 286 0.09 11.19 -8.19
N GLY A 287 -1.24 11.15 -8.20
CA GLY A 287 -2.04 11.52 -9.38
C GLY A 287 -2.01 10.54 -10.57
N GLY A 288 -1.27 9.44 -10.46
CA GLY A 288 -1.24 8.35 -11.46
C GLY A 288 -0.08 8.44 -12.45
N VAL A 289 -0.26 7.83 -13.63
CA VAL A 289 0.82 7.56 -14.59
C VAL A 289 0.44 8.05 -15.98
N TYR A 290 1.38 8.72 -16.65
CA TYR A 290 1.21 9.29 -17.99
C TYR A 290 2.07 8.56 -19.01
N TYR A 291 1.46 7.88 -19.97
CA TYR A 291 2.14 7.38 -21.16
C TYR A 291 2.25 8.52 -22.18
N MET A 292 3.49 8.96 -22.46
CA MET A 292 3.79 9.90 -23.53
C MET A 292 4.40 9.10 -24.68
N ASP A 293 3.66 8.91 -25.77
CA ASP A 293 4.11 8.11 -26.91
C ASP A 293 4.14 8.94 -28.20
N ALA A 294 5.16 8.75 -29.03
CA ALA A 294 5.04 8.97 -30.47
C ALA A 294 4.70 7.65 -31.15
N LEU A 295 3.71 7.69 -32.04
CA LEU A 295 3.12 6.54 -32.70
C LEU A 295 3.18 6.75 -34.21
N GLN A 296 3.41 5.68 -34.98
CA GLN A 296 3.38 5.75 -36.43
C GLN A 296 1.94 5.94 -36.92
N LEU A 297 1.69 6.90 -37.82
CA LEU A 297 0.37 7.05 -38.42
C LEU A 297 0.08 5.90 -39.40
N PRO A 298 -1.11 5.25 -39.31
CA PRO A 298 -1.48 4.22 -40.27
C PRO A 298 -1.57 4.79 -41.69
N PRO A 299 -1.28 3.99 -42.74
CA PRO A 299 -1.25 4.47 -44.12
C PRO A 299 -2.56 5.18 -44.54
N PRO A 300 -2.48 6.39 -45.11
CA PRO A 300 -3.67 7.16 -45.45
C PRO A 300 -4.46 6.49 -46.57
N ALA A 301 -5.79 6.46 -46.40
CA ALA A 301 -6.72 5.90 -47.38
C ALA A 301 -6.61 6.61 -48.74
N ARG A 302 -6.58 5.84 -49.83
CA ARG A 302 -6.46 6.36 -51.20
C ARG A 302 -7.72 6.05 -51.99
N GLU A 303 -8.34 7.06 -52.58
CA GLU A 303 -9.45 6.85 -53.50
C GLU A 303 -8.92 6.51 -54.91
N VAL A 304 -9.34 5.34 -55.42
CA VAL A 304 -8.96 4.82 -56.74
C VAL A 304 -10.22 4.32 -57.43
N ASN A 305 -10.65 4.98 -58.50
CA ASN A 305 -11.82 4.60 -59.31
C ASN A 305 -13.10 4.36 -58.47
N SER A 306 -13.39 5.28 -57.54
CA SER A 306 -14.52 5.21 -56.59
C SER A 306 -14.42 4.13 -55.51
N TRP A 307 -13.25 3.48 -55.34
CA TRP A 307 -12.95 2.62 -54.19
C TRP A 307 -12.00 3.32 -53.22
N ARG A 308 -12.30 3.29 -51.92
CA ARG A 308 -11.37 3.67 -50.86
C ARG A 308 -10.49 2.47 -50.52
N MET A 309 -9.22 2.49 -50.92
CA MET A 309 -8.25 1.47 -50.56
C MET A 309 -7.40 1.92 -49.37
N VAL A 310 -7.17 1.01 -48.43
CA VAL A 310 -6.34 1.22 -47.23
C VAL A 310 -5.30 0.09 -47.20
N GLU A 311 -4.06 0.43 -46.88
CA GLU A 311 -2.99 -0.54 -46.69
C GLU A 311 -3.04 -1.04 -45.24
N VAL A 312 -3.19 -2.36 -45.08
CA VAL A 312 -3.33 -3.00 -43.76
C VAL A 312 -1.96 -3.50 -43.34
N LEU A 313 -1.41 -2.90 -42.28
CA LEU A 313 -0.21 -3.39 -41.60
C LEU A 313 -0.60 -4.46 -40.58
N GLU A 314 0.20 -5.53 -40.49
CA GLU A 314 -0.03 -6.64 -39.54
C GLU A 314 0.56 -6.37 -38.14
N GLY A 315 1.39 -5.32 -37.98
CA GLY A 315 2.15 -5.01 -36.75
C GLY A 315 1.38 -4.35 -35.61
N GLY A 316 0.14 -3.89 -35.85
CA GLY A 316 -0.67 -3.18 -34.86
C GLY A 316 -0.23 -1.72 -34.63
N LEU A 317 -0.37 -1.24 -33.39
CA LEU A 317 0.04 0.10 -32.98
C LEU A 317 1.57 0.21 -32.78
N GLU A 318 2.28 0.61 -33.82
CA GLU A 318 3.74 0.78 -33.75
C GLU A 318 4.17 2.15 -33.17
N ALA A 319 5.16 2.13 -32.29
CA ALA A 319 5.83 3.34 -31.81
C ALA A 319 6.70 3.98 -32.91
N TYR A 320 6.90 5.29 -32.84
CA TYR A 320 7.83 6.04 -33.67
C TYR A 320 9.08 6.41 -32.84
N PRO A 321 10.29 5.94 -33.19
CA PRO A 321 11.47 6.13 -32.36
C PRO A 321 11.91 7.61 -32.32
N TYR A 322 12.11 8.11 -31.10
CA TYR A 322 12.78 9.40 -30.87
C TYR A 322 13.66 9.32 -29.61
N PRO A 323 14.97 9.62 -29.68
CA PRO A 323 15.75 9.92 -30.89
C PRO A 323 15.75 8.76 -31.90
N PRO A 324 16.00 9.02 -33.20
CA PRO A 324 16.01 7.99 -34.23
C PRO A 324 17.19 7.02 -34.08
N GLU A 325 16.92 5.72 -34.27
CA GLU A 325 17.91 4.65 -34.22
C GLU A 325 18.83 4.68 -35.47
N SER A 326 19.93 5.43 -35.41
CA SER A 326 20.97 5.42 -36.45
C SER A 326 22.39 5.52 -35.90
N GLU A 327 23.27 4.63 -36.36
CA GLU A 327 24.68 4.52 -35.94
C GLU A 327 25.51 5.78 -36.25
N GLU A 328 25.09 6.60 -37.23
CA GLU A 328 25.79 7.85 -37.60
C GLU A 328 25.50 9.04 -36.66
N THR A 329 24.62 8.87 -35.65
CA THR A 329 24.08 9.98 -34.84
C THR A 329 24.52 10.03 -33.36
N GLU A 330 25.46 9.19 -32.91
CA GLU A 330 25.95 9.17 -31.51
C GLU A 330 26.45 10.53 -30.95
N TYR A 331 26.78 11.48 -31.83
CA TYR A 331 27.24 12.83 -31.46
C TYR A 331 26.22 13.95 -31.76
N ALA A 332 25.01 13.61 -32.18
CA ALA A 332 23.95 14.59 -32.48
C ALA A 332 23.07 14.82 -31.24
N ALA A 333 23.23 15.98 -30.59
CA ALA A 333 22.32 16.41 -29.53
C ALA A 333 20.92 16.69 -30.12
N HIS A 334 20.02 15.72 -29.97
CA HIS A 334 18.63 15.85 -30.38
C HIS A 334 17.89 16.83 -29.45
N PRO A 335 17.10 17.80 -29.98
CA PRO A 335 16.34 18.72 -29.13
C PRO A 335 15.30 17.96 -28.29
N PRO A 336 15.09 18.35 -27.02
CA PRO A 336 14.03 17.75 -26.20
C PRO A 336 12.64 18.13 -26.73
N ILE A 337 11.65 17.35 -26.30
CA ILE A 337 10.22 17.65 -26.43
C ILE A 337 9.82 18.40 -25.16
N GLU A 338 9.22 19.58 -25.29
CA GLU A 338 8.63 20.30 -24.15
C GLU A 338 7.23 19.74 -23.89
N ILE A 339 6.89 19.51 -22.63
CA ILE A 339 5.60 18.96 -22.18
C ILE A 339 4.99 19.91 -21.14
N THR A 340 3.68 20.12 -21.25
CA THR A 340 2.85 20.84 -20.27
C THR A 340 1.71 19.93 -19.83
N LEU A 341 1.63 19.62 -18.53
CA LEU A 341 0.50 18.86 -17.96
C LEU A 341 -0.25 19.72 -16.96
N LYS A 342 -1.58 19.71 -17.06
CA LYS A 342 -2.49 20.29 -16.07
C LYS A 342 -2.85 19.20 -15.07
N LEU A 343 -2.48 19.39 -13.81
CA LEU A 343 -2.62 18.38 -12.77
C LEU A 343 -4.11 18.15 -12.40
N PRO A 344 -4.52 16.93 -12.02
CA PRO A 344 -5.90 16.62 -11.65
C PRO A 344 -6.38 17.46 -10.48
N ASP A 345 -7.62 17.95 -10.55
CA ASP A 345 -8.12 18.88 -9.52
C ASP A 345 -8.31 18.22 -8.14
N GLU A 346 -8.33 16.89 -8.08
CA GLU A 346 -8.58 16.03 -6.91
C GLU A 346 -7.30 15.65 -6.13
N VAL A 347 -6.12 16.08 -6.60
CA VAL A 347 -4.80 15.62 -6.10
C VAL A 347 -3.99 16.81 -5.58
N LEU A 348 -3.52 16.74 -4.34
CA LEU A 348 -2.68 17.76 -3.71
C LEU A 348 -1.19 17.53 -4.01
N TYR A 349 -0.50 18.64 -4.30
CA TYR A 349 0.95 18.73 -4.40
C TYR A 349 1.39 19.89 -3.51
N PHE A 350 2.01 19.56 -2.39
CA PHE A 350 2.37 20.53 -1.35
C PHE A 350 3.66 21.26 -1.70
N GLU A 351 4.64 20.52 -2.24
CA GLU A 351 5.90 20.97 -2.80
C GLU A 351 5.95 20.73 -4.33
N ASP A 352 7.02 21.15 -4.99
CA ASP A 352 7.22 20.95 -6.43
C ASP A 352 7.41 19.45 -6.75
N PRO A 353 6.56 18.81 -7.57
CA PRO A 353 6.64 17.38 -7.83
C PRO A 353 7.87 16.99 -8.64
N VAL A 354 8.56 15.93 -8.21
CA VAL A 354 9.65 15.30 -8.96
C VAL A 354 9.04 14.56 -10.16
N VAL A 355 9.41 14.96 -11.37
CA VAL A 355 9.01 14.27 -12.59
C VAL A 355 10.01 13.13 -12.85
N ALA A 356 9.54 11.89 -12.92
CA ALA A 356 10.39 10.72 -13.21
C ALA A 356 9.84 9.89 -14.37
N ARG A 357 10.75 9.29 -15.14
CA ARG A 357 10.45 8.31 -16.19
C ARG A 357 10.55 6.89 -15.65
N TRP A 358 9.78 5.99 -16.23
CA TRP A 358 9.95 4.57 -16.01
C TRP A 358 11.17 4.05 -16.78
N ASP A 359 11.88 3.09 -16.20
CA ASP A 359 12.81 2.21 -16.89
C ASP A 359 12.23 0.79 -16.93
N PRO A 360 11.72 0.32 -18.08
CA PRO A 360 11.20 -1.04 -18.24
C PRO A 360 12.23 -2.15 -18.00
N THR A 361 13.53 -1.84 -18.06
CA THR A 361 14.63 -2.82 -17.93
C THR A 361 14.91 -3.13 -16.46
N GLY A 362 15.08 -2.08 -15.64
CA GLY A 362 15.26 -2.20 -14.19
C GLY A 362 13.96 -2.28 -13.39
N GLN A 363 12.80 -2.03 -14.02
CA GLN A 363 11.48 -1.91 -13.37
C GLN A 363 11.49 -0.86 -12.23
N GLN A 364 12.01 0.33 -12.56
CA GLN A 364 12.36 1.37 -11.61
C GLN A 364 12.03 2.77 -12.15
N TRP A 365 11.75 3.73 -11.26
CA TRP A 365 11.57 5.14 -11.61
C TRP A 365 12.92 5.86 -11.59
N ARG A 366 13.15 6.74 -12.58
CA ARG A 366 14.43 7.46 -12.77
C ARG A 366 14.20 8.91 -13.19
N THR A 367 15.07 9.81 -12.77
CA THR A 367 15.01 11.25 -13.10
C THR A 367 15.84 11.64 -14.33
N ASP A 368 16.75 10.79 -14.80
CA ASP A 368 17.49 11.05 -16.04
C ASP A 368 16.58 11.01 -17.29
N GLY A 369 16.99 11.71 -18.35
CA GLY A 369 16.17 11.85 -19.55
C GLY A 369 15.11 12.97 -19.46
N ILE A 370 15.01 13.65 -18.31
CA ILE A 370 14.10 14.77 -18.05
C ILE A 370 14.93 16.02 -17.69
N SER A 371 14.48 17.21 -18.10
CA SER A 371 15.11 18.50 -17.80
C SER A 371 14.10 19.63 -17.61
N ASN A 372 14.57 20.80 -17.16
CA ASN A 372 13.82 22.07 -17.09
C ASN A 372 12.41 21.97 -16.45
N THR A 373 12.30 21.17 -15.38
CA THR A 373 11.07 20.99 -14.58
C THR A 373 10.68 22.26 -13.84
N ALA A 374 9.43 22.70 -13.97
CA ALA A 374 8.84 23.82 -13.22
C ALA A 374 7.36 23.58 -12.89
N TYR A 375 6.93 23.96 -11.68
CA TYR A 375 5.55 23.81 -11.21
C TYR A 375 4.85 25.18 -11.03
N GLU A 376 3.82 25.43 -11.83
CA GLU A 376 2.93 26.59 -11.68
C GLU A 376 1.81 26.25 -10.67
N LYS A 377 2.09 26.38 -9.36
CA LYS A 377 1.12 26.01 -8.30
C LYS A 377 -0.26 26.66 -8.44
N GLU A 378 -0.33 27.97 -8.75
CA GLU A 378 -1.61 28.69 -8.93
C GLU A 378 -2.49 28.14 -10.08
N GLU A 379 -1.88 27.75 -11.20
CA GLU A 379 -2.58 27.16 -12.34
C GLU A 379 -2.70 25.62 -12.23
N ARG A 380 -1.96 25.03 -11.26
CA ARG A 380 -1.65 23.60 -11.09
C ARG A 380 -1.19 22.97 -12.40
N LYS A 381 -0.13 23.52 -13.02
CA LYS A 381 0.54 22.93 -14.19
C LYS A 381 1.98 22.54 -13.87
N VAL A 382 2.44 21.43 -14.42
CA VAL A 382 3.87 21.11 -14.48
C VAL A 382 4.37 21.22 -15.93
N HIS A 383 5.52 21.86 -16.08
CA HIS A 383 6.24 22.04 -17.34
C HIS A 383 7.57 21.30 -17.23
N PHE A 384 7.96 20.55 -18.26
CA PHE A 384 9.24 19.84 -18.28
C PHE A 384 9.65 19.48 -19.71
N GLU A 385 10.94 19.19 -19.89
CA GLU A 385 11.52 18.67 -21.12
C GLU A 385 11.78 17.16 -21.00
N MET A 386 11.63 16.42 -22.10
CA MET A 386 12.05 15.02 -22.22
C MET A 386 12.90 14.79 -23.47
N TYR A 387 13.97 14.01 -23.36
CA TYR A 387 14.87 13.71 -24.50
C TYR A 387 14.37 12.57 -25.40
N ALA A 388 13.46 11.74 -24.91
CA ALA A 388 12.75 10.69 -25.64
C ALA A 388 11.30 10.59 -25.13
N PHE A 389 10.47 9.78 -25.78
CA PHE A 389 9.12 9.46 -25.30
C PHE A 389 9.18 8.42 -24.17
N TYR A 390 8.44 8.65 -23.09
CA TYR A 390 8.52 7.88 -21.85
C TYR A 390 7.14 7.71 -21.19
N THR A 391 7.00 6.64 -20.40
CA THR A 391 6.02 6.60 -19.31
C THR A 391 6.54 7.44 -18.14
N ILE A 392 5.74 8.39 -17.67
CA ILE A 392 6.08 9.41 -16.66
C ILE A 392 5.17 9.28 -15.43
N ALA A 393 5.72 9.49 -14.24
CA ALA A 393 4.98 9.75 -13.01
C ALA A 393 5.40 11.09 -12.39
N LEU A 394 4.52 11.64 -11.56
CA LEU A 394 4.80 12.79 -10.69
C LEU A 394 4.91 12.27 -9.27
N LEU A 395 6.02 12.56 -8.60
CA LEU A 395 6.31 12.06 -7.26
C LEU A 395 6.42 13.19 -6.24
N GLN A 396 6.04 12.85 -5.01
CA GLN A 396 6.16 13.70 -3.84
C GLN A 396 6.85 12.89 -2.74
N ASP A 397 7.54 13.55 -1.81
CA ASP A 397 8.06 12.86 -0.62
C ASP A 397 6.89 12.27 0.19
N ALA A 398 6.99 10.99 0.53
CA ALA A 398 6.01 10.27 1.33
C ALA A 398 5.87 10.85 2.75
N HIS A 399 6.84 11.64 3.20
CA HIS A 399 6.98 12.09 4.58
C HIS A 399 6.60 13.55 4.83
N LEU A 400 6.11 14.31 3.84
CA LEU A 400 5.76 15.74 4.03
C LEU A 400 4.79 16.01 5.21
N HIS A 401 3.99 15.01 5.57
CA HIS A 401 3.01 15.07 6.66
C HIS A 401 3.60 14.67 8.03
N LEU A 402 4.90 14.41 8.12
CA LEU A 402 5.62 13.84 9.25
C LEU A 402 6.85 14.72 9.62
N PRO A 403 7.16 14.90 10.93
CA PRO A 403 6.37 14.47 12.07
C PRO A 403 5.08 15.29 12.22
N TYR A 404 4.13 14.75 12.97
CA TYR A 404 2.91 15.45 13.35
C TYR A 404 3.24 16.60 14.30
N GLN A 405 2.60 17.75 14.11
CA GLN A 405 2.68 18.88 15.04
C GLN A 405 1.76 18.71 16.25
N ALA A 406 0.64 17.99 16.06
CA ALA A 406 -0.28 17.61 17.11
C ALA A 406 -1.16 16.43 16.66
N TRP A 407 -1.73 15.72 17.62
CA TRP A 407 -2.89 14.85 17.40
C TRP A 407 -3.83 14.81 18.62
N GLU A 408 -5.10 14.54 18.37
CA GLU A 408 -6.13 14.30 19.38
C GLU A 408 -7.05 13.16 18.91
N LEU A 409 -7.33 12.23 19.82
CA LEU A 409 -8.22 11.09 19.62
C LEU A 409 -9.31 11.17 20.70
N ARG A 410 -10.56 11.46 20.34
CA ARG A 410 -11.64 11.71 21.32
C ARG A 410 -12.97 11.03 20.94
N PRO A 411 -13.69 10.40 21.87
CA PRO A 411 -15.02 9.87 21.60
C PRO A 411 -16.01 10.99 21.26
N THR A 412 -16.99 10.66 20.42
CA THR A 412 -18.18 11.49 20.14
C THR A 412 -19.49 10.75 20.44
N GLY A 413 -19.44 9.42 20.55
CA GLY A 413 -20.54 8.54 20.96
C GLY A 413 -20.01 7.37 21.80
N THR A 414 -20.68 6.21 21.79
CA THR A 414 -20.15 4.96 22.36
C THR A 414 -19.23 4.27 21.36
N ASP A 415 -19.75 4.04 20.15
CA ASP A 415 -19.02 3.44 19.02
C ASP A 415 -18.69 4.48 17.95
N GLU A 416 -18.53 5.75 18.36
CA GLU A 416 -18.20 6.89 17.49
C GLU A 416 -17.09 7.74 18.12
N LEU A 417 -16.14 8.16 17.28
CA LEU A 417 -14.90 8.83 17.69
C LEU A 417 -14.39 9.76 16.58
N LEU A 418 -13.63 10.78 16.96
CA LEU A 418 -12.88 11.65 16.06
C LEU A 418 -11.38 11.53 16.34
N LEU A 419 -10.61 11.25 15.29
CA LEU A 419 -9.16 11.39 15.25
C LEU A 419 -8.82 12.67 14.47
N ILE A 420 -8.01 13.55 15.06
CA ILE A 420 -7.45 14.75 14.45
C ILE A 420 -5.94 14.57 14.40
N VAL A 421 -5.35 14.78 13.22
CA VAL A 421 -3.89 14.77 13.01
C VAL A 421 -3.49 16.08 12.35
N THR A 422 -2.70 16.90 13.04
CA THR A 422 -2.20 18.18 12.56
C THR A 422 -0.75 18.02 12.09
N THR A 423 -0.48 18.40 10.85
CA THR A 423 0.80 18.25 10.15
C THR A 423 1.35 19.62 9.74
N ALA A 424 2.53 19.68 9.12
CA ALA A 424 3.08 20.95 8.62
C ALA A 424 2.24 21.61 7.51
N PHE A 425 1.46 20.84 6.76
CA PHE A 425 0.71 21.34 5.58
C PHE A 425 -0.82 21.17 5.68
N ALA A 426 -1.30 20.29 6.57
CA ALA A 426 -2.69 19.88 6.65
C ALA A 426 -3.13 19.52 8.09
N GLU A 427 -4.35 19.87 8.47
CA GLU A 427 -5.09 19.19 9.54
C GLU A 427 -6.06 18.17 8.91
N VAL A 428 -5.94 16.91 9.31
CA VAL A 428 -6.76 15.80 8.80
C VAL A 428 -7.68 15.31 9.91
N GLN A 429 -8.98 15.32 9.67
CA GLN A 429 -10.00 14.87 10.63
C GLN A 429 -10.69 13.60 10.12
N ILE A 430 -10.53 12.50 10.84
CA ILE A 430 -11.11 11.18 10.53
C ILE A 430 -12.15 10.85 11.58
N GLN A 431 -13.42 10.66 11.17
CA GLN A 431 -14.46 10.15 12.05
C GLN A 431 -14.55 8.64 11.93
N VAL A 432 -14.66 7.96 13.07
CA VAL A 432 -14.87 6.51 13.20
C VAL A 432 -16.30 6.24 13.64
N LYS A 433 -16.91 5.18 13.09
CA LYS A 433 -18.20 4.64 13.52
C LYS A 433 -18.22 3.13 13.29
N GLU A 434 -18.46 2.36 14.36
CA GLU A 434 -18.50 0.88 14.29
C GLU A 434 -17.27 0.31 13.55
N HIS A 435 -17.46 -0.44 12.46
CA HIS A 435 -16.41 -1.06 11.65
C HIS A 435 -15.85 -0.16 10.52
N GLN A 436 -16.18 1.14 10.53
CA GLN A 436 -15.92 2.05 9.43
C GLN A 436 -15.32 3.38 9.89
N CYS A 437 -14.66 4.06 8.96
CA CYS A 437 -14.13 5.40 9.13
C CYS A 437 -14.45 6.25 7.90
N MET A 438 -14.43 7.57 8.05
CA MET A 438 -14.57 8.51 6.95
C MET A 438 -13.68 9.73 7.15
N LEU A 439 -13.26 10.34 6.04
CA LEU A 439 -12.68 11.67 6.05
C LEU A 439 -13.77 12.68 6.40
N ALA A 440 -13.72 13.26 7.60
CA ALA A 440 -14.72 14.20 8.09
C ALA A 440 -14.43 15.63 7.62
N SER A 441 -13.15 16.03 7.64
CA SER A 441 -12.66 17.23 6.97
C SER A 441 -11.15 17.13 6.71
N VAL A 442 -10.65 17.99 5.83
CA VAL A 442 -9.23 18.32 5.70
C VAL A 442 -9.13 19.84 5.61
N VAL A 443 -8.30 20.44 6.46
CA VAL A 443 -7.93 21.86 6.39
C VAL A 443 -6.52 21.94 5.84
N VAL A 444 -6.40 22.53 4.65
CA VAL A 444 -5.15 22.85 3.94
C VAL A 444 -5.25 24.30 3.44
N GLU A 445 -4.12 24.91 3.06
CA GLU A 445 -4.13 26.24 2.44
C GLU A 445 -4.97 26.31 1.15
N GLU A 446 -5.16 25.17 0.48
CA GLU A 446 -5.97 25.02 -0.74
C GLU A 446 -7.38 24.47 -0.44
N GLU A 447 -8.28 25.31 0.10
CA GLU A 447 -9.62 25.00 0.68
C GLU A 447 -10.57 24.04 -0.09
N LYS A 448 -10.30 23.59 -1.32
CA LYS A 448 -11.32 23.05 -2.25
C LYS A 448 -11.03 21.69 -2.90
N VAL A 449 -9.87 21.09 -2.66
CA VAL A 449 -9.37 19.96 -3.48
C VAL A 449 -10.06 18.61 -3.21
N LEU A 450 -10.45 18.31 -1.96
CA LEU A 450 -10.85 16.94 -1.56
C LEU A 450 -12.35 16.69 -1.35
N SER A 451 -13.22 17.59 -1.85
CA SER A 451 -14.68 17.46 -1.76
C SER A 451 -15.25 16.09 -2.22
N PRO A 452 -14.68 15.38 -3.22
CA PRO A 452 -15.15 14.05 -3.61
C PRO A 452 -14.87 12.92 -2.61
N LEU A 453 -14.01 13.13 -1.61
CA LEU A 453 -13.59 12.10 -0.64
C LEU A 453 -14.29 12.25 0.72
N THR A 454 -14.53 13.50 1.13
CA THR A 454 -15.17 13.84 2.41
C THR A 454 -16.55 13.21 2.57
N GLY A 455 -16.86 12.68 3.76
CA GLY A 455 -18.17 12.13 4.12
C GLY A 455 -18.47 10.72 3.60
N LYS A 456 -17.51 10.02 3.00
CA LYS A 456 -17.64 8.63 2.54
C LYS A 456 -17.12 7.65 3.59
N TRP A 457 -17.98 6.76 4.06
CA TRP A 457 -17.61 5.66 4.96
C TRP A 457 -16.89 4.53 4.21
N MET A 458 -15.81 4.03 4.80
CA MET A 458 -14.97 2.94 4.27
C MET A 458 -14.14 2.27 5.39
N SER A 459 -13.50 1.14 5.11
CA SER A 459 -12.52 0.52 6.03
C SER A 459 -11.26 1.38 6.21
N PRO A 460 -10.51 1.28 7.32
CA PRO A 460 -9.21 1.96 7.51
C PRO A 460 -8.20 1.75 6.37
N VAL A 461 -8.14 0.55 5.79
CA VAL A 461 -7.26 0.22 4.65
C VAL A 461 -7.64 1.04 3.41
N HIS A 462 -8.89 1.01 2.98
CA HIS A 462 -9.37 1.85 1.87
C HIS A 462 -9.13 3.36 2.13
N LEU A 463 -9.35 3.87 3.34
CA LEU A 463 -9.07 5.27 3.67
C LEU A 463 -7.58 5.63 3.50
N THR A 464 -6.70 4.73 3.94
CA THR A 464 -5.24 4.86 3.78
C THR A 464 -4.86 4.95 2.30
N VAL A 465 -5.38 4.04 1.46
CA VAL A 465 -5.12 4.02 0.01
C VAL A 465 -5.67 5.28 -0.68
N VAL A 466 -6.88 5.71 -0.32
CA VAL A 466 -7.57 6.87 -0.92
C VAL A 466 -6.86 8.18 -0.57
N LEU A 467 -6.43 8.37 0.68
CA LEU A 467 -5.67 9.56 1.08
C LEU A 467 -4.28 9.61 0.44
N LYS A 468 -3.54 8.49 0.41
CA LYS A 468 -2.24 8.40 -0.30
C LYS A 468 -2.38 8.79 -1.77
N LYS A 469 -3.39 8.26 -2.49
CA LYS A 469 -3.67 8.61 -3.90
C LYS A 469 -3.99 10.10 -4.12
N ALA A 470 -4.55 10.76 -3.10
CA ALA A 470 -4.88 12.19 -3.12
C ALA A 470 -3.71 13.12 -2.71
N GLY A 471 -2.54 12.57 -2.38
CA GLY A 471 -1.34 13.32 -1.96
C GLY A 471 -1.19 13.53 -0.45
N ILE A 472 -2.11 13.01 0.38
CA ILE A 472 -2.05 13.11 1.85
C ILE A 472 -1.57 11.78 2.44
N ASN A 473 -0.35 11.75 2.98
CA ASN A 473 0.21 10.55 3.60
C ASN A 473 0.50 10.72 5.10
N ILE A 474 -0.54 10.62 5.94
CA ILE A 474 -0.42 10.50 7.40
C ILE A 474 -0.20 9.03 7.85
N PHE A 475 0.49 8.22 7.04
CA PHE A 475 0.62 6.77 7.25
C PHE A 475 2.08 6.33 7.07
N PRO A 476 2.90 6.38 8.13
CA PRO A 476 4.32 6.09 8.07
C PRO A 476 4.62 4.65 7.64
N GLY A 477 5.53 4.48 6.69
CA GLY A 477 6.05 3.19 6.29
C GLY A 477 7.03 2.59 7.31
N GLU A 478 7.50 1.38 7.00
CA GLU A 478 8.47 0.63 7.81
C GLU A 478 9.79 1.39 7.98
N TYR A 479 10.30 1.95 6.89
CA TYR A 479 11.56 2.69 6.84
C TYR A 479 11.41 4.20 7.07
N SER A 480 10.21 4.74 7.31
CA SER A 480 9.97 6.19 7.43
C SER A 480 10.78 6.86 8.56
N HIS A 481 11.18 6.09 9.56
CA HIS A 481 12.07 6.52 10.65
C HIS A 481 13.52 6.81 10.19
N LYS A 482 13.90 6.50 8.95
CA LYS A 482 15.20 6.88 8.35
C LYS A 482 15.16 8.26 7.68
N TYR A 483 13.97 8.73 7.27
CA TYR A 483 13.76 10.00 6.57
C TYR A 483 13.22 11.11 7.50
N VAL A 484 12.55 10.73 8.60
CA VAL A 484 11.94 11.66 9.57
C VAL A 484 12.66 11.58 10.90
N CYS A 485 13.07 12.73 11.45
CA CYS A 485 13.64 12.82 12.80
C CYS A 485 12.57 12.59 13.86
N VAL A 486 12.56 11.41 14.50
CA VAL A 486 11.57 10.98 15.50
C VAL A 486 12.20 10.24 16.68
N ASN A 487 11.53 10.23 17.84
CA ASN A 487 11.87 9.31 18.93
C ASN A 487 11.27 7.93 18.62
N LYS A 488 12.05 7.08 17.94
CA LYS A 488 11.66 5.74 17.47
C LYS A 488 11.26 4.84 18.64
N LYS A 489 9.96 4.72 18.92
CA LYS A 489 9.47 3.93 20.05
C LYS A 489 9.70 2.44 19.87
N ALA A 490 9.97 1.75 20.98
CA ALA A 490 10.05 0.30 21.05
C ALA A 490 8.73 -0.31 20.51
N PRO A 491 8.73 -1.01 19.37
CA PRO A 491 7.47 -1.30 18.65
C PRO A 491 6.46 -2.15 19.43
N LEU A 492 6.91 -3.06 20.29
CA LEU A 492 6.04 -3.84 21.17
C LEU A 492 5.37 -2.99 22.26
N THR A 493 6.03 -1.91 22.70
CA THR A 493 5.49 -0.94 23.66
C THR A 493 4.46 -0.03 22.98
N GLU A 494 4.72 0.39 21.73
CA GLU A 494 3.77 1.13 20.89
C GLU A 494 2.50 0.32 20.60
N VAL A 495 2.61 -0.92 20.14
CA VAL A 495 1.43 -1.78 19.88
C VAL A 495 0.59 -2.00 21.15
N LYS A 496 1.23 -2.30 22.29
CA LYS A 496 0.52 -2.47 23.56
C LYS A 496 -0.17 -1.18 24.01
N ALA A 497 0.41 -0.01 23.75
CA ALA A 497 -0.24 1.26 24.02
C ALA A 497 -1.51 1.41 23.18
N TYR A 498 -1.44 1.17 21.86
CA TYR A 498 -2.60 1.26 20.98
C TYR A 498 -3.71 0.27 21.32
N GLN A 499 -3.38 -0.98 21.67
CA GLN A 499 -4.37 -1.96 22.14
C GLN A 499 -5.13 -1.47 23.38
N GLN A 500 -4.43 -0.85 24.33
CA GLN A 500 -5.06 -0.33 25.56
C GLN A 500 -5.79 1.01 25.33
N MET A 501 -5.30 1.87 24.42
CA MET A 501 -5.99 3.10 24.02
C MET A 501 -7.32 2.78 23.33
N ALA A 502 -7.29 1.92 22.31
CA ALA A 502 -8.48 1.52 21.56
C ALA A 502 -9.54 0.85 22.44
N LEU A 503 -9.11 -0.01 23.39
CA LEU A 503 -9.99 -0.66 24.36
C LEU A 503 -10.81 0.32 25.22
N VAL A 504 -10.31 1.53 25.48
CA VAL A 504 -11.00 2.54 26.30
C VAL A 504 -11.43 3.80 25.53
N ALA A 505 -11.21 3.83 24.22
CA ALA A 505 -11.43 5.00 23.36
C ALA A 505 -12.90 5.47 23.29
N SER A 506 -13.86 4.65 23.73
CA SER A 506 -15.26 5.05 23.86
C SER A 506 -15.49 6.05 25.01
N ALA A 507 -14.62 6.11 26.02
CA ALA A 507 -14.82 6.93 27.23
C ALA A 507 -13.63 7.80 27.63
N PHE A 508 -12.50 7.70 26.92
CA PHE A 508 -11.29 8.47 27.19
C PHE A 508 -10.81 9.17 25.92
N ALA A 509 -10.47 10.45 26.07
CA ALA A 509 -9.74 11.21 25.06
C ALA A 509 -8.24 11.11 25.30
N PHE A 510 -7.47 11.13 24.21
CA PHE A 510 -6.01 11.02 24.19
C PHE A 510 -5.43 12.11 23.30
N SER A 511 -4.22 12.61 23.62
CA SER A 511 -3.53 13.59 22.79
C SER A 511 -2.01 13.51 22.99
N TRP A 512 -1.26 14.01 22.02
CA TRP A 512 0.21 14.11 22.04
C TRP A 512 0.75 14.78 23.31
N SER A 513 2.03 14.55 23.64
CA SER A 513 2.72 15.25 24.73
C SER A 513 4.13 15.61 24.30
N LYS A 514 4.59 16.83 24.57
CA LYS A 514 5.97 17.24 24.23
C LYS A 514 7.02 16.34 24.90
N TRP A 515 6.67 15.78 26.06
CA TRP A 515 7.51 14.88 26.84
C TRP A 515 7.70 13.51 26.21
N ASN A 516 6.89 13.14 25.21
CA ASN A 516 7.08 11.92 24.44
C ASN A 516 8.42 11.93 23.68
N LEU A 517 8.90 13.11 23.27
CA LEU A 517 10.21 13.27 22.65
C LEU A 517 11.34 13.02 23.66
N GLU A 518 11.21 13.52 24.89
CA GLU A 518 12.24 13.40 25.95
C GLU A 518 12.24 12.04 26.68
N SER A 519 11.16 11.25 26.60
CA SER A 519 11.00 10.02 27.39
C SER A 519 11.82 8.81 26.89
N GLY A 520 12.56 8.95 25.80
CA GLY A 520 13.31 7.87 25.16
C GLY A 520 12.43 6.83 24.44
N GLU A 521 13.05 5.76 23.94
CA GLU A 521 12.42 4.79 23.03
C GLU A 521 11.46 3.83 23.75
N GLU A 522 11.83 3.39 24.96
CA GLU A 522 11.09 2.40 25.75
C GLU A 522 9.90 2.97 26.55
N GLN A 523 9.77 4.29 26.65
CA GLN A 523 8.67 4.93 27.38
C GLN A 523 7.84 5.78 26.42
N ILE A 524 6.53 5.60 26.44
CA ILE A 524 5.56 6.46 25.75
C ILE A 524 4.93 7.39 26.78
N VAL A 525 4.84 8.68 26.47
CA VAL A 525 4.18 9.69 27.31
C VAL A 525 3.07 10.35 26.50
N LEU A 526 1.88 10.48 27.08
CA LEU A 526 0.73 11.07 26.41
C LEU A 526 -0.22 11.77 27.39
N LYS A 527 -1.01 12.72 26.87
CA LYS A 527 -2.14 13.31 27.59
C LYS A 527 -3.34 12.36 27.52
N VAL A 528 -4.05 12.18 28.63
CA VAL A 528 -5.32 11.44 28.71
C VAL A 528 -6.32 12.22 29.56
N SER A 529 -7.59 12.19 29.17
CA SER A 529 -8.74 12.69 29.96
C SER A 529 -9.87 11.67 29.89
N GLU A 530 -10.65 11.52 30.95
CA GLU A 530 -12.00 10.95 30.80
C GLU A 530 -12.81 11.91 29.91
N HIS A 531 -13.58 11.36 28.96
CA HIS A 531 -14.39 12.16 28.06
C HIS A 531 -15.69 11.43 27.69
N LEU A 532 -16.80 11.93 28.24
CA LEU A 532 -18.15 11.37 28.03
C LEU A 532 -19.03 12.24 27.12
N LYS A 533 -18.51 13.39 26.66
CA LYS A 533 -19.20 14.35 25.80
C LYS A 533 -18.78 14.19 24.33
N ALA A 534 -19.15 15.17 23.50
CA ALA A 534 -18.67 15.35 22.12
C ALA A 534 -18.02 16.74 21.88
N GLU A 535 -17.85 17.53 22.95
CA GLU A 535 -17.16 18.82 22.95
C GLU A 535 -15.62 18.60 22.91
N PRO A 536 -14.78 19.61 22.59
CA PRO A 536 -13.34 19.51 22.84
C PRO A 536 -13.03 19.30 24.33
N VAL A 537 -11.88 18.70 24.65
CA VAL A 537 -11.39 18.59 26.03
C VAL A 537 -10.89 19.97 26.50
N GLU A 538 -11.21 20.40 27.72
CA GLU A 538 -10.63 21.64 28.27
C GLU A 538 -9.17 21.40 28.69
N ASP A 539 -8.27 22.36 28.44
CA ASP A 539 -6.82 22.24 28.71
C ASP A 539 -6.47 21.79 30.14
N LYS A 540 -7.33 22.12 31.10
CA LYS A 540 -7.20 21.81 32.53
C LYS A 540 -7.47 20.35 32.90
N ASP A 541 -8.20 19.61 32.05
CA ASP A 541 -8.72 18.26 32.36
C ASP A 541 -7.72 17.17 31.92
N TRP A 542 -6.79 17.51 31.02
CA TRP A 542 -5.71 16.62 30.59
C TRP A 542 -4.74 16.30 31.73
N SER A 543 -4.51 15.00 31.97
CA SER A 543 -3.45 14.49 32.84
C SER A 543 -2.42 13.71 32.02
N LEU A 544 -1.15 13.74 32.43
CA LEU A 544 -0.07 13.01 31.75
C LEU A 544 0.08 11.60 32.28
N TYR A 545 0.23 10.64 31.37
CA TYR A 545 0.48 9.24 31.68
C TYR A 545 1.70 8.72 30.91
N MET A 546 2.45 7.82 31.55
CA MET A 546 3.59 7.14 30.95
C MET A 546 3.38 5.63 30.95
N PHE A 547 3.76 4.96 29.86
CA PHE A 547 3.65 3.51 29.70
C PHE A 547 4.88 2.90 29.01
N ASN A 548 5.31 1.71 29.45
CA ASN A 548 6.52 1.04 28.96
C ASN A 548 6.31 -0.43 28.53
N GLY A 549 5.09 -0.80 28.12
CA GLY A 549 4.78 -2.16 27.69
C GLY A 549 4.63 -3.19 28.83
N GLN A 550 4.94 -2.82 30.09
CA GLN A 550 4.76 -3.65 31.28
C GLN A 550 4.17 -2.91 32.49
N ARG A 551 4.30 -1.58 32.54
CA ARG A 551 3.86 -0.70 33.62
C ARG A 551 3.33 0.61 33.05
N ALA A 552 2.19 1.05 33.58
CA ALA A 552 1.56 2.34 33.39
C ALA A 552 1.65 3.16 34.70
N GLN A 553 1.79 4.48 34.58
CA GLN A 553 1.81 5.42 35.69
C GLN A 553 1.25 6.79 35.29
N ARG A 554 0.56 7.48 36.21
CA ARG A 554 0.20 8.90 36.06
C ARG A 554 1.35 9.79 36.51
N LEU A 555 1.74 10.77 35.72
CA LEU A 555 2.87 11.65 36.00
C LEU A 555 2.47 12.85 36.84
N LYS A 556 3.39 13.31 37.69
CA LYS A 556 3.25 14.52 38.51
C LYS A 556 3.48 15.82 37.73
N ILE A 557 4.18 15.73 36.59
CA ILE A 557 4.47 16.87 35.71
C ILE A 557 3.25 17.22 34.83
N THR A 558 3.31 18.40 34.21
CA THR A 558 2.34 18.88 33.22
C THR A 558 3.06 19.39 31.96
N GLU A 559 2.33 19.71 30.90
CA GLU A 559 2.89 20.39 29.71
C GLU A 559 3.57 21.74 30.04
N ALA A 560 3.20 22.36 31.18
CA ALA A 560 3.81 23.61 31.66
C ALA A 560 5.07 23.43 32.52
N SER A 561 5.52 22.18 32.78
CA SER A 561 6.74 21.93 33.55
C SER A 561 8.02 22.26 32.75
N GLU A 562 9.09 22.60 33.46
CA GLU A 562 10.37 23.08 32.88
C GLU A 562 11.27 21.96 32.33
N ALA A 563 11.15 20.74 32.85
CA ALA A 563 11.93 19.57 32.44
C ALA A 563 11.12 18.27 32.65
N PHE A 564 11.46 17.22 31.89
CA PHE A 564 10.84 15.91 32.04
C PHE A 564 11.15 15.27 33.40
N SER A 565 10.16 14.60 33.99
CA SER A 565 10.32 13.76 35.17
C SER A 565 9.33 12.61 35.15
N ALA A 566 9.84 11.41 35.45
CA ALA A 566 9.05 10.18 35.61
C ALA A 566 8.50 10.00 37.04
N GLU A 567 8.38 11.08 37.82
CA GLU A 567 7.73 11.06 39.13
C GLU A 567 6.23 10.76 39.01
N LEU A 568 5.78 9.82 39.86
CA LEU A 568 4.38 9.44 40.03
C LEU A 568 3.58 10.58 40.69
N GLU A 569 2.35 10.79 40.27
CA GLU A 569 1.44 11.76 40.91
C GLU A 569 1.18 11.40 42.39
N ASP A 570 1.06 12.42 43.25
CA ASP A 570 0.78 12.23 44.68
C ASP A 570 -0.55 11.48 44.88
N HIS A 571 -0.50 10.34 45.59
CA HIS A 571 -1.61 9.40 45.81
C HIS A 571 -2.04 8.54 44.60
N SER A 572 -1.25 8.49 43.53
CA SER A 572 -1.37 7.48 42.47
C SER A 572 -0.55 6.20 42.80
N GLU A 573 -0.76 5.11 42.05
CA GLU A 573 0.01 3.86 42.13
C GLU A 573 0.47 3.39 40.73
N PHE A 574 1.15 2.23 40.65
CA PHE A 574 1.68 1.66 39.41
C PHE A 574 0.87 0.42 38.99
N HIS A 575 0.41 0.39 37.74
CA HIS A 575 -0.45 -0.68 37.22
C HIS A 575 0.24 -1.38 36.04
N SER A 576 -0.12 -2.64 35.75
CA SER A 576 0.48 -3.39 34.64
C SER A 576 0.02 -2.93 33.25
N THR A 577 -1.12 -2.26 33.15
CA THR A 577 -1.66 -1.76 31.87
C THR A 577 -2.35 -0.40 32.02
N LEU A 578 -2.44 0.35 30.90
CA LEU A 578 -3.15 1.63 30.85
C LEU A 578 -4.64 1.50 31.22
N TYR A 579 -5.33 0.41 30.85
CA TYR A 579 -6.72 0.15 31.27
C TYR A 579 -6.87 0.20 32.79
N HIS A 580 -5.99 -0.48 33.53
CA HIS A 580 -6.04 -0.52 34.99
C HIS A 580 -5.67 0.85 35.60
N MET A 581 -4.65 1.50 35.05
CA MET A 581 -4.22 2.84 35.47
C MET A 581 -5.33 3.90 35.34
N LEU A 582 -6.10 3.86 34.25
CA LEU A 582 -7.20 4.80 34.01
C LEU A 582 -8.43 4.47 34.86
N LYS A 583 -8.71 3.17 35.06
CA LYS A 583 -9.86 2.68 35.83
C LYS A 583 -9.91 3.18 37.27
N ASP A 584 -8.76 3.38 37.92
CA ASP A 584 -8.68 3.86 39.30
C ASP A 584 -9.13 5.33 39.47
N PHE A 585 -9.13 6.10 38.37
CA PHE A 585 -9.62 7.49 38.33
C PHE A 585 -10.96 7.63 37.59
N ALA A 586 -11.44 6.56 36.95
CA ALA A 586 -12.60 6.57 36.07
C ALA A 586 -13.93 6.65 36.82
N SER A 587 -14.90 7.37 36.25
CA SER A 587 -16.30 7.29 36.67
C SER A 587 -16.91 5.93 36.33
N ASN A 588 -17.96 5.54 37.07
CA ASN A 588 -18.73 4.33 36.75
C ASN A 588 -19.34 4.41 35.34
N GLU A 589 -19.71 5.60 34.88
CA GLU A 589 -20.28 5.83 33.55
C GLU A 589 -19.23 5.59 32.45
N ALA A 590 -18.00 6.07 32.64
CA ALA A 590 -16.88 5.73 31.75
C ALA A 590 -16.58 4.23 31.73
N ILE A 591 -16.52 3.59 32.90
CA ILE A 591 -16.28 2.14 33.02
C ILE A 591 -17.38 1.33 32.31
N ASP A 592 -18.66 1.71 32.42
CA ASP A 592 -19.77 1.02 31.75
C ASP A 592 -19.83 1.32 30.24
N LYS A 593 -19.41 2.51 29.80
CA LYS A 593 -19.24 2.86 28.38
C LYS A 593 -18.08 2.12 27.72
N VAL A 594 -17.02 1.79 28.46
CA VAL A 594 -15.94 0.89 28.02
C VAL A 594 -16.42 -0.56 27.90
N LYS A 595 -17.20 -1.06 28.86
CA LYS A 595 -17.77 -2.43 28.79
C LYS A 595 -18.78 -2.64 27.66
N THR A 596 -19.39 -1.58 27.14
CA THR A 596 -20.47 -1.65 26.14
C THR A 596 -20.02 -1.28 24.73
N ALA A 597 -18.77 -0.86 24.53
CA ALA A 597 -18.21 -0.60 23.20
C ALA A 597 -18.12 -1.88 22.36
N GLY A 598 -18.46 -1.78 21.08
CA GLY A 598 -18.40 -2.85 20.10
C GLY A 598 -16.95 -3.22 19.75
N PHE A 599 -16.68 -4.53 19.66
CA PHE A 599 -15.35 -5.04 19.30
C PHE A 599 -14.87 -4.52 17.93
N LEU A 600 -15.78 -4.30 16.97
CA LEU A 600 -15.49 -3.71 15.66
C LEU A 600 -15.04 -2.25 15.74
N PHE A 601 -15.56 -1.47 16.69
CA PHE A 601 -15.11 -0.10 16.95
C PHE A 601 -13.72 -0.09 17.57
N ILE A 602 -13.48 -0.96 18.56
CA ILE A 602 -12.17 -1.14 19.18
C ILE A 602 -11.13 -1.52 18.11
N ASP A 603 -11.45 -2.47 17.22
CA ASP A 603 -10.54 -2.87 16.14
C ASP A 603 -10.30 -1.73 15.12
N THR A 604 -11.34 -1.03 14.68
CA THR A 604 -11.21 0.09 13.73
C THR A 604 -10.34 1.23 14.28
N VAL A 605 -10.48 1.55 15.58
CA VAL A 605 -9.62 2.52 16.26
C VAL A 605 -8.18 2.00 16.37
N TYR A 606 -7.99 0.72 16.70
CA TYR A 606 -6.67 0.08 16.78
C TYR A 606 -5.95 0.06 15.41
N GLN A 607 -6.65 -0.29 14.32
CA GLN A 607 -6.11 -0.25 12.96
C GLN A 607 -5.66 1.16 12.55
N LEU A 608 -6.47 2.19 12.81
CA LEU A 608 -6.11 3.57 12.49
C LEU A 608 -4.90 4.07 13.31
N LEU A 609 -4.81 3.69 14.58
CA LEU A 609 -3.67 3.99 15.43
C LEU A 609 -2.38 3.29 14.95
N LEU A 610 -2.46 2.02 14.55
CA LEU A 610 -1.35 1.29 13.93
C LEU A 610 -0.91 1.90 12.60
N ALA A 611 -1.86 2.35 11.76
CA ALA A 611 -1.56 2.90 10.45
C ALA A 611 -0.93 4.30 10.53
N THR A 612 -1.37 5.13 11.48
CA THR A 612 -0.88 6.51 11.67
C THR A 612 0.38 6.60 12.54
N ARG A 613 0.60 5.65 13.46
CA ARG A 613 1.77 5.62 14.38
C ARG A 613 2.01 6.92 15.17
N VAL A 614 0.92 7.54 15.63
CA VAL A 614 0.91 8.81 16.36
C VAL A 614 1.82 8.87 17.61
N LEU A 615 2.16 7.75 18.25
CA LEU A 615 3.04 7.71 19.42
C LEU A 615 4.55 7.72 19.07
N THR A 616 4.90 7.41 17.82
CA THR A 616 6.28 7.49 17.32
C THR A 616 6.53 8.78 16.55
N TYR A 617 5.57 9.23 15.74
CA TYR A 617 5.75 10.34 14.82
C TYR A 617 5.20 11.69 15.36
N SER A 618 5.15 11.88 16.69
CA SER A 618 4.86 13.16 17.38
C SER A 618 5.72 13.35 18.64
#